data_AF-X8EDJ3-F1
#
_entry.id   AF-X8EDJ3-F1
#
_cell.length_a   1.000
_cell.length_b   1.000
_cell.length_c   1.000
_cell.angle_alpha   90.00
_cell.angle_beta   90.00
_cell.angle_gamma   90.00
#
_symmetry.space_group_name_H-M   'P 1'
#
loop_
_entity.id
_entity.type
_entity.pdbx_description
1 polymer ?
#
loop_
_entity_poly.entity_id
_entity_poly.type
_entity_poly.pdbx_seq_one_letter_code
_entity_poly.pdbx_strand_id
1 'polypeptide(L)'
;MIKPGKKSHKVLAMASNRRYGLNTEAGETMRPQPFSLVGDGAGSIFKIFTTAAAMEMGMGINTQLEVPPRFQAKGMGSGGAKGCPKETWCVVNAGNYRSPMNVTDALATSPNTAFAKLISMVGVPRAVDMAVRLGLRSYADPGSARDYDPDSNESLADFIKRQNIGSFTLGPFELNALELSNVAATLASGGVWCPPNPIDKLVDRDGNEVAVNAEPCDQVVPEGLANTLANALSKDSQAGARRRVLPRRRLEPADVRQDRHHRSAPVVGLRRIHQPVRGRQLHLRRLQFTVGSVFLPAAALRQWGSLRRQRTGPHVVYRDEAHRHQIRRGETAPVDPHYVEGGPARGYPAW
;
A
#
# COMPACT_ATOMS: atom_id res chain seq x y z
N MET A 1 5.35 8.03 8.04
CA MET A 1 6.22 9.00 7.35
C MET A 1 7.67 8.66 7.65
N ILE A 2 8.48 8.53 6.61
CA ILE A 2 9.90 8.22 6.71
C ILE A 2 10.68 9.34 6.01
N LYS A 3 11.77 9.80 6.63
CA LYS A 3 12.70 10.76 6.04
C LYS A 3 13.65 10.04 5.07
N PRO A 4 13.66 10.38 3.77
CA PRO A 4 14.65 9.83 2.85
C PRO A 4 16.07 10.33 3.16
N GLY A 5 17.06 9.53 2.81
CA GLY A 5 18.48 9.86 2.91
C GLY A 5 19.38 8.67 2.62
N LYS A 6 20.54 8.89 1.99
CA LYS A 6 21.52 7.84 1.68
C LYS A 6 22.27 7.27 2.89
N LYS A 7 22.04 7.81 4.10
CA LYS A 7 22.72 7.41 5.34
C LYS A 7 21.79 6.82 6.39
N SER A 8 20.50 7.13 6.35
CA SER A 8 19.49 6.61 7.28
C SER A 8 18.09 6.96 6.81
N HIS A 9 17.14 6.11 7.16
CA HIS A 9 15.71 6.34 6.97
C HIS A 9 15.03 6.50 8.34
N LYS A 10 14.96 7.74 8.83
CA LYS A 10 14.33 8.04 10.13
C LYS A 10 12.81 7.96 10.04
N VAL A 11 12.18 7.23 10.96
CA VAL A 11 10.71 7.24 11.10
C VAL A 11 10.31 8.52 11.81
N LEU A 12 9.59 9.40 11.10
CA LEU A 12 9.19 10.71 11.63
C LEU A 12 7.78 10.71 12.24
N ALA A 13 6.91 9.83 11.73
CA ALA A 13 5.55 9.69 12.23
C ALA A 13 5.00 8.32 11.85
N MET A 14 4.20 7.73 12.73
CA MET A 14 3.44 6.51 12.49
C MET A 14 2.06 6.69 13.11
N ALA A 15 1.01 6.25 12.40
CA ALA A 15 -0.35 6.42 12.86
C ALA A 15 -1.17 5.17 12.53
N SER A 16 -2.08 4.82 13.43
CA SER A 16 -3.18 3.88 13.20
C SER A 16 -4.50 4.60 13.42
N ASN A 17 -5.53 4.25 12.65
CA ASN A 17 -6.89 4.74 12.88
C ASN A 17 -7.63 3.92 13.96
N ARG A 18 -6.98 2.91 14.54
CA ARG A 18 -7.52 2.08 15.61
C ARG A 18 -6.91 2.46 16.95
N ARG A 19 -7.73 2.43 17.99
CA ARG A 19 -7.26 2.57 19.38
C ARG A 19 -6.65 1.24 19.84
N TYR A 20 -5.58 1.32 20.63
CA TYR A 20 -5.02 0.14 21.26
C TYR A 20 -5.97 -0.39 22.33
N GLY A 21 -6.30 -1.68 22.27
CA GLY A 21 -7.20 -2.31 23.24
C GLY A 21 -7.80 -3.60 22.72
N LEU A 22 -8.66 -4.20 23.55
CA LEU A 22 -9.27 -5.52 23.33
C LEU A 22 -10.76 -5.42 22.94
N ASN A 23 -11.38 -4.24 23.04
CA ASN A 23 -12.80 -4.09 22.74
C ASN A 23 -13.05 -4.00 21.22
N THR A 24 -13.36 -5.14 20.61
CA THR A 24 -13.65 -5.24 19.17
C THR A 24 -14.92 -4.51 18.74
N GLU A 25 -15.91 -4.38 19.63
CA GLU A 25 -17.14 -3.62 19.36
C GLU A 25 -16.87 -2.11 19.27
N ALA A 26 -15.95 -1.61 20.11
CA ALA A 26 -15.42 -0.24 20.01
C ALA A 26 -14.39 -0.08 18.88
N GLY A 27 -14.09 -1.15 18.14
CA GLY A 27 -13.11 -1.16 17.07
C GLY A 27 -11.66 -1.01 17.54
N GLU A 28 -11.35 -1.38 18.78
CA GLU A 28 -9.98 -1.42 19.30
C GLU A 28 -9.19 -2.60 18.72
N THR A 29 -7.86 -2.50 18.74
CA THR A 29 -6.98 -3.59 18.33
C THR A 29 -5.63 -3.53 19.04
N MET A 30 -5.08 -4.70 19.38
CA MET A 30 -3.68 -4.82 19.78
C MET A 30 -2.76 -5.19 18.61
N ARG A 31 -3.30 -5.36 17.38
CA ARG A 31 -2.48 -5.74 16.22
C ARG A 31 -1.59 -4.55 15.82
N PRO A 32 -0.30 -4.79 15.52
CA PRO A 32 0.65 -3.75 15.09
C PRO A 32 0.43 -3.34 13.63
N GLN A 33 -0.79 -2.91 13.27
CA GLN A 33 -1.21 -2.66 11.88
C GLN A 33 -0.27 -1.73 11.07
N PRO A 34 0.31 -0.66 11.65
CA PRO A 34 1.18 0.22 10.86
C PRO A 34 2.51 -0.40 10.43
N PHE A 35 2.94 -1.51 11.05
CA PHE A 35 4.28 -2.08 10.87
C PHE A 35 4.32 -3.61 10.81
N SER A 36 3.19 -4.26 10.49
CA SER A 36 3.09 -5.71 10.26
C SER A 36 2.36 -6.02 8.96
N LEU A 37 2.50 -7.25 8.46
CA LEU A 37 1.73 -7.75 7.32
C LEU A 37 0.25 -7.87 7.70
N VAL A 38 -0.57 -6.94 7.20
CA VAL A 38 -2.02 -6.95 7.41
C VAL A 38 -2.77 -6.39 6.18
N GLY A 39 -4.05 -6.73 6.08
CA GLY A 39 -5.00 -6.14 5.14
C GLY A 39 -5.06 -6.82 3.76
N ASP A 40 -6.00 -6.42 2.91
CA ASP A 40 -6.29 -7.10 1.64
C ASP A 40 -5.41 -6.63 0.46
N GLY A 41 -4.21 -6.12 0.77
CA GLY A 41 -3.23 -5.62 -0.19
C GLY A 41 -3.35 -4.19 -0.69
N ALA A 42 -2.33 -3.76 -1.45
CA ALA A 42 -2.16 -2.35 -1.84
C ALA A 42 -2.60 -2.02 -3.25
N GLY A 43 -3.13 -2.99 -4.00
CA GLY A 43 -3.64 -2.75 -5.34
C GLY A 43 -2.57 -2.23 -6.30
N SER A 44 -2.96 -1.25 -7.10
CA SER A 44 -2.15 -0.65 -8.17
C SER A 44 -0.78 -0.09 -7.77
N ILE A 45 -0.49 0.12 -6.49
CA ILE A 45 0.86 0.52 -6.06
C ILE A 45 1.89 -0.54 -6.46
N PHE A 46 1.53 -1.83 -6.45
CA PHE A 46 2.46 -2.93 -6.76
C PHE A 46 2.99 -2.91 -8.20
N LYS A 47 2.32 -2.18 -9.10
CA LYS A 47 2.76 -1.99 -10.49
C LYS A 47 4.17 -1.38 -10.57
N ILE A 48 4.58 -0.61 -9.56
CA ILE A 48 5.93 -0.03 -9.50
C ILE A 48 7.02 -1.10 -9.44
N PHE A 49 6.77 -2.25 -8.81
CA PHE A 49 7.79 -3.30 -8.65
C PHE A 49 8.02 -4.03 -9.97
N THR A 50 6.95 -4.37 -10.68
CA THR A 50 7.04 -4.93 -12.04
C THR A 50 7.72 -3.94 -13.01
N THR A 51 7.37 -2.65 -12.92
CA THR A 51 8.04 -1.63 -13.73
C THR A 51 9.52 -1.45 -13.38
N ALA A 52 9.87 -1.45 -12.09
CA ALA A 52 11.27 -1.38 -11.65
C ALA A 52 12.07 -2.59 -12.17
N ALA A 53 11.52 -3.80 -12.08
CA ALA A 53 12.15 -5.01 -12.62
C ALA A 53 12.33 -4.94 -14.15
N ALA A 54 11.33 -4.42 -14.88
CA ALA A 54 11.46 -4.18 -16.32
C ALA A 54 12.51 -3.10 -16.66
N MET A 55 12.62 -2.05 -15.85
CA MET A 55 13.65 -1.01 -16.00
C MET A 55 15.05 -1.55 -15.75
N GLU A 56 15.21 -2.46 -14.78
CA GLU A 56 16.47 -3.18 -14.54
C GLU A 56 16.88 -4.02 -15.77
N MET A 57 15.91 -4.49 -16.56
CA MET A 57 16.12 -5.15 -17.84
C MET A 57 16.29 -4.18 -19.04
N GLY A 58 16.41 -2.88 -18.79
CA GLY A 58 16.67 -1.86 -19.81
C GLY A 58 15.43 -1.17 -20.39
N MET A 59 14.23 -1.41 -19.85
CA MET A 59 13.02 -0.71 -20.29
C MET A 59 13.06 0.79 -19.90
N GLY A 60 12.93 1.68 -20.89
CA GLY A 60 12.82 3.12 -20.66
C GLY A 60 11.38 3.59 -20.38
N ILE A 61 11.23 4.81 -19.84
CA ILE A 61 9.91 5.37 -19.52
C ILE A 61 9.04 5.73 -20.73
N ASN A 62 9.66 5.79 -21.91
CA ASN A 62 9.00 6.05 -23.20
C ASN A 62 8.55 4.76 -23.91
N THR A 63 8.93 3.58 -23.39
CA THR A 63 8.50 2.29 -23.93
C THR A 63 6.97 2.22 -23.97
N GLN A 64 6.45 1.82 -25.12
CA GLN A 64 5.01 1.69 -25.34
C GLN A 64 4.50 0.36 -24.77
N LEU A 65 3.61 0.45 -23.79
CA LEU A 65 2.87 -0.67 -23.23
C LEU A 65 1.52 -0.77 -23.93
N GLU A 66 1.24 -1.94 -24.48
CA GLU A 66 -0.11 -2.26 -24.94
C GLU A 66 -1.08 -2.35 -23.78
N VAL A 67 -2.30 -1.88 -23.99
CA VAL A 67 -3.39 -1.92 -23.03
C VAL A 67 -4.53 -2.74 -23.64
N PRO A 68 -4.41 -4.08 -23.75
CA PRO A 68 -5.45 -4.89 -24.36
C PRO A 68 -6.74 -4.82 -23.52
N PRO A 69 -7.94 -4.92 -24.13
CA PRO A 69 -9.20 -4.89 -23.38
C PRO A 69 -9.30 -5.98 -22.31
N ARG A 70 -8.69 -7.14 -22.59
CA ARG A 70 -8.57 -8.28 -21.71
C ARG A 70 -7.18 -8.91 -21.87
N PHE A 71 -6.56 -9.28 -20.76
CA PHE A 71 -5.34 -10.09 -20.73
C PHE A 71 -5.67 -11.48 -20.18
N GLN A 72 -5.06 -12.52 -20.73
CA GLN A 72 -5.24 -13.90 -20.29
C GLN A 72 -3.90 -14.64 -20.35
N ALA A 73 -3.55 -15.35 -19.28
CA ALA A 73 -2.36 -16.19 -19.23
C ALA A 73 -2.65 -17.49 -18.47
N LYS A 74 -2.09 -18.59 -18.94
CA LYS A 74 -2.07 -19.88 -18.22
C LYS A 74 -0.76 -20.02 -17.44
N GLY A 75 -0.79 -20.82 -16.37
CA GLY A 75 0.40 -21.07 -15.56
C GLY A 75 0.88 -19.86 -14.75
N MET A 76 0.02 -18.85 -14.56
CA MET A 76 0.31 -17.64 -13.79
C MET A 76 -0.73 -17.41 -12.67
N GLY A 77 -1.22 -18.51 -12.10
CA GLY A 77 -2.43 -18.56 -11.29
C GLY A 77 -3.71 -18.70 -12.12
N SER A 78 -4.85 -18.67 -11.43
CA SER A 78 -6.18 -18.85 -12.03
C SER A 78 -7.22 -17.87 -11.47
N GLY A 79 -8.24 -17.55 -12.26
CA GLY A 79 -9.37 -16.70 -11.86
C GLY A 79 -9.29 -15.27 -12.40
N GLY A 80 -9.94 -14.34 -11.70
CA GLY A 80 -10.01 -12.93 -12.10
C GLY A 80 -11.33 -12.58 -12.81
N ALA A 81 -11.25 -12.06 -14.03
CA ALA A 81 -12.41 -11.51 -14.75
C ALA A 81 -13.50 -12.55 -15.05
N LYS A 82 -14.78 -12.14 -15.02
CA LYS A 82 -15.93 -12.99 -15.37
C LYS A 82 -15.70 -13.71 -16.72
N GLY A 83 -16.13 -14.97 -16.81
CA GLY A 83 -15.95 -15.82 -17.98
C GLY A 83 -14.49 -16.24 -18.22
N CYS A 84 -13.63 -16.22 -17.18
CA CYS A 84 -12.28 -16.73 -17.32
C CYS A 84 -12.28 -18.25 -17.48
N PRO A 85 -11.58 -18.81 -18.48
CA PRO A 85 -11.42 -20.25 -18.61
C PRO A 85 -10.76 -20.87 -17.37
N LYS A 86 -10.97 -22.18 -17.16
CA LYS A 86 -10.31 -22.94 -16.10
C LYS A 86 -8.78 -22.83 -16.22
N GLU A 87 -8.08 -22.84 -15.09
CA GLU A 87 -6.59 -22.74 -15.01
C GLU A 87 -5.99 -21.56 -15.78
N THR A 88 -6.75 -20.46 -15.91
CA THR A 88 -6.34 -19.25 -16.61
C THR A 88 -6.50 -18.07 -15.68
N TRP A 89 -5.53 -17.17 -15.68
CA TRP A 89 -5.61 -15.87 -15.03
C TRP A 89 -6.08 -14.82 -16.05
N CYS A 90 -7.22 -14.19 -15.78
CA CYS A 90 -7.81 -13.19 -16.66
C CYS A 90 -7.91 -11.82 -16.00
N VAL A 91 -7.40 -10.80 -16.67
CA VAL A 91 -7.40 -9.41 -16.19
C VAL A 91 -8.19 -8.54 -17.16
N VAL A 92 -8.99 -7.63 -16.60
CA VAL A 92 -9.67 -6.57 -17.32
C VAL A 92 -9.39 -5.22 -16.67
N ASN A 93 -9.53 -4.16 -17.45
CA ASN A 93 -9.38 -2.80 -16.97
C ASN A 93 -10.63 -2.31 -16.23
N ALA A 94 -10.45 -1.36 -15.31
CA ALA A 94 -11.55 -0.71 -14.59
C ALA A 94 -12.37 0.24 -15.47
N GLY A 95 -11.81 0.64 -16.62
CA GLY A 95 -12.45 1.52 -17.59
C GLY A 95 -11.78 1.42 -18.96
N ASN A 96 -12.13 2.34 -19.85
CA ASN A 96 -11.56 2.42 -21.19
C ASN A 96 -10.25 3.23 -21.18
N TYR A 97 -9.21 2.66 -21.79
CA TYR A 97 -7.88 3.25 -21.87
C TYR A 97 -7.44 3.28 -23.33
N ARG A 98 -6.70 4.31 -23.73
CA ARG A 98 -6.00 4.29 -25.03
C ARG A 98 -4.93 3.21 -25.02
N SER A 99 -4.63 2.67 -26.18
CA SER A 99 -3.52 1.75 -26.39
C SER A 99 -2.79 2.14 -27.68
N PRO A 100 -1.45 2.17 -27.69
CA PRO A 100 -0.56 1.95 -26.54
C PRO A 100 -0.44 3.19 -25.62
N MET A 101 0.23 3.01 -24.47
CA MET A 101 0.65 4.08 -23.56
C MET A 101 2.14 3.96 -23.25
N ASN A 102 2.87 5.07 -23.17
CA ASN A 102 4.21 5.02 -22.57
C ASN A 102 4.12 4.64 -21.07
N VAL A 103 5.21 4.13 -20.51
CA VAL A 103 5.28 3.71 -19.09
C VAL A 103 4.82 4.82 -18.13
N THR A 104 5.20 6.07 -18.40
CA THR A 104 4.84 7.22 -17.55
C THR A 104 3.30 7.40 -17.49
N ASP A 105 2.63 7.36 -18.63
CA ASP A 105 1.18 7.51 -18.71
C ASP A 105 0.44 6.26 -18.22
N ALA A 106 1.03 5.07 -18.42
CA ALA A 106 0.51 3.81 -17.87
C ALA A 106 0.58 3.80 -16.34
N LEU A 107 1.66 4.26 -15.72
CA LEU A 107 1.73 4.39 -14.26
C LEU A 107 0.70 5.39 -13.73
N ALA A 108 0.56 6.55 -14.40
CA ALA A 108 -0.37 7.60 -13.97
C ALA A 108 -1.86 7.26 -14.14
N THR A 109 -2.21 6.38 -15.08
CA THR A 109 -3.62 5.99 -15.34
C THR A 109 -3.94 4.56 -14.91
N SER A 110 -2.91 3.77 -14.63
CA SER A 110 -2.93 2.46 -14.00
C SER A 110 -3.79 1.37 -14.68
N PRO A 111 -3.78 1.20 -16.02
CA PRO A 111 -4.54 0.15 -16.67
C PRO A 111 -4.00 -1.24 -16.28
N ASN A 112 -4.84 -2.08 -15.66
CA ASN A 112 -4.45 -3.40 -15.15
C ASN A 112 -3.85 -4.31 -16.22
N THR A 113 -4.41 -4.32 -17.43
CA THR A 113 -3.99 -5.27 -18.47
C THR A 113 -2.60 -4.97 -19.02
N ALA A 114 -2.16 -3.71 -18.99
CA ALA A 114 -0.80 -3.34 -19.37
C ALA A 114 0.23 -3.95 -18.43
N PHE A 115 -0.02 -3.87 -17.12
CA PHE A 115 0.89 -4.42 -16.11
C PHE A 115 0.78 -5.95 -15.99
N ALA A 116 -0.39 -6.52 -16.27
CA ALA A 116 -0.54 -7.97 -16.42
C ALA A 116 0.29 -8.51 -17.59
N LYS A 117 0.25 -7.83 -18.75
CA LYS A 117 1.13 -8.14 -19.88
C LYS A 117 2.60 -7.90 -19.55
N LEU A 118 2.92 -6.84 -18.81
CA LEU A 118 4.29 -6.54 -18.41
C LEU A 118 4.87 -7.63 -17.51
N ILE A 119 4.16 -8.04 -16.45
CA ILE A 119 4.67 -9.09 -15.55
C ILE A 119 4.78 -10.44 -16.25
N SER A 120 3.94 -10.75 -17.25
CA SER A 120 4.10 -11.99 -18.03
C SER A 120 5.35 -11.98 -18.91
N MET A 121 5.86 -10.80 -19.29
CA MET A 121 7.12 -10.68 -20.04
C MET A 121 8.34 -10.62 -19.11
N VAL A 122 8.22 -9.96 -17.96
CA VAL A 122 9.30 -9.80 -16.97
C VAL A 122 9.52 -11.07 -16.14
N GLY A 123 8.43 -11.78 -15.82
CA GLY A 123 8.40 -12.91 -14.89
C GLY A 123 8.05 -12.47 -13.47
N VAL A 124 7.21 -13.27 -12.79
CA VAL A 124 6.82 -13.04 -11.39
C VAL A 124 8.02 -13.00 -10.45
N PRO A 125 9.03 -13.91 -10.56
CA PRO A 125 10.16 -13.89 -9.63
C PRO A 125 10.94 -12.58 -9.62
N ARG A 126 11.25 -12.01 -10.78
CA ARG A 126 11.98 -10.73 -10.85
C ARG A 126 11.19 -9.58 -10.21
N ALA A 127 9.87 -9.55 -10.38
CA ALA A 127 9.03 -8.53 -9.78
C ALA A 127 8.97 -8.66 -8.24
N VAL A 128 8.89 -9.89 -7.73
CA VAL A 128 8.88 -10.18 -6.28
C VAL A 128 10.24 -9.83 -5.67
N ASP A 129 11.34 -10.28 -6.26
CA ASP A 129 12.69 -10.00 -5.76
C ASP A 129 12.97 -8.48 -5.76
N MET A 130 12.48 -7.76 -6.77
CA MET A 130 12.55 -6.30 -6.82
C MET A 130 11.75 -5.64 -5.69
N ALA A 131 10.58 -6.17 -5.34
CA ALA A 131 9.77 -5.64 -4.24
C ALA A 131 10.43 -5.82 -2.87
N VAL A 132 11.01 -7.01 -2.63
CA VAL A 132 11.80 -7.29 -1.42
C VAL A 132 13.00 -6.36 -1.35
N ARG A 133 13.80 -6.27 -2.43
CA ARG A 133 14.98 -5.38 -2.51
C ARG A 133 14.62 -3.92 -2.22
N LEU A 134 13.54 -3.41 -2.81
CA LEU A 134 13.12 -2.02 -2.63
C LEU A 134 12.53 -1.73 -1.24
N GLY A 135 12.09 -2.75 -0.50
CA GLY A 135 11.82 -2.59 0.93
C GLY A 135 10.68 -3.40 1.53
N LEU A 136 9.96 -4.23 0.77
CA LEU A 136 8.97 -5.18 1.34
C LEU A 136 9.68 -6.40 1.95
N ARG A 137 10.55 -6.17 2.95
CA ARG A 137 11.45 -7.19 3.50
C ARG A 137 10.69 -8.30 4.22
N SER A 138 9.56 -7.98 4.85
CA SER A 138 8.69 -8.96 5.50
C SER A 138 8.15 -10.05 4.58
N TYR A 139 8.15 -9.84 3.26
CA TYR A 139 7.78 -10.88 2.30
C TYR A 139 8.82 -12.02 2.26
N ALA A 140 10.05 -11.78 2.69
CA ALA A 140 11.11 -12.78 2.74
C ALA A 140 11.19 -13.52 4.09
N ASP A 141 10.40 -13.10 5.09
CA ASP A 141 10.44 -13.72 6.40
C ASP A 141 9.84 -15.13 6.35
N PRO A 142 10.48 -16.16 6.96
CA PRO A 142 9.89 -17.49 7.08
C PRO A 142 8.52 -17.44 7.76
N GLY A 143 7.55 -18.17 7.21
CA GLY A 143 6.18 -18.24 7.73
C GLY A 143 5.30 -17.04 7.39
N SER A 144 5.79 -16.04 6.64
CA SER A 144 4.95 -14.93 6.16
C SER A 144 3.87 -15.37 5.15
N ALA A 145 3.97 -16.58 4.59
CA ALA A 145 2.96 -17.15 3.70
C ALA A 145 1.79 -17.86 4.42
N ARG A 146 1.79 -17.95 5.77
CA ARG A 146 0.81 -18.77 6.53
C ARG A 146 -0.66 -18.43 6.27
N ASP A 147 -0.98 -17.18 5.94
CA ASP A 147 -2.35 -16.79 5.60
C ASP A 147 -2.84 -17.39 4.25
N TYR A 148 -1.92 -17.88 3.42
CA TYR A 148 -2.18 -18.51 2.12
C TYR A 148 -1.85 -20.00 2.07
N ASP A 149 -0.89 -20.44 2.88
CA ASP A 149 -0.43 -21.82 3.00
C ASP A 149 -0.20 -22.15 4.50
N PRO A 150 -1.27 -22.47 5.25
CA PRO A 150 -1.24 -22.53 6.72
C PRO A 150 -0.26 -23.54 7.31
N ASP A 151 0.01 -24.61 6.57
CA ASP A 151 0.88 -25.71 6.99
C ASP A 151 2.35 -25.48 6.59
N SER A 152 2.65 -24.34 5.94
CA SER A 152 3.97 -24.01 5.43
C SER A 152 4.69 -22.98 6.31
N ASN A 153 6.02 -23.13 6.42
CA ASN A 153 6.91 -22.11 6.98
C ASN A 153 7.64 -21.31 5.89
N GLU A 154 7.16 -21.38 4.65
CA GLU A 154 7.68 -20.65 3.50
C GLU A 154 7.48 -19.13 3.66
N SER A 155 8.35 -18.35 3.03
CA SER A 155 8.17 -16.90 2.91
C SER A 155 7.08 -16.59 1.88
N LEU A 156 6.39 -15.46 2.03
CA LEU A 156 5.38 -15.01 1.08
C LEU A 156 6.00 -14.80 -0.32
N ALA A 157 7.25 -14.30 -0.38
CA ALA A 157 8.00 -14.16 -1.61
C ALA A 157 8.18 -15.51 -2.32
N ASP A 158 8.62 -16.54 -1.60
CA ASP A 158 8.86 -17.86 -2.19
C ASP A 158 7.55 -18.54 -2.60
N PHE A 159 6.50 -18.42 -1.80
CA PHE A 159 5.16 -18.89 -2.14
C PHE A 159 4.67 -18.29 -3.47
N ILE A 160 4.74 -16.96 -3.61
CA ILE A 160 4.32 -16.24 -4.83
C ILE A 160 5.14 -16.67 -6.05
N LYS A 161 6.47 -16.85 -5.87
CA LYS A 161 7.38 -17.29 -6.92
C LYS A 161 7.10 -18.72 -7.37
N ARG A 162 6.96 -19.65 -6.42
CA ARG A 162 6.71 -21.07 -6.65
C ARG A 162 5.39 -21.29 -7.38
N GLN A 163 4.34 -20.57 -6.98
CA GLN A 163 3.02 -20.61 -7.62
C GLN A 163 2.93 -19.74 -8.89
N ASN A 164 3.99 -19.00 -9.22
CA ASN A 164 4.07 -18.07 -10.35
C ASN A 164 2.87 -17.11 -10.42
N ILE A 165 2.48 -16.52 -9.28
CA ILE A 165 1.22 -15.78 -9.18
C ILE A 165 1.31 -14.42 -9.88
N GLY A 166 0.81 -14.35 -11.13
CA GLY A 166 0.86 -13.14 -11.95
C GLY A 166 0.11 -11.96 -11.36
N SER A 167 -0.93 -12.21 -10.54
CA SER A 167 -1.69 -11.17 -9.87
C SER A 167 -0.88 -10.35 -8.86
N PHE A 168 0.33 -10.79 -8.48
CA PHE A 168 1.27 -10.00 -7.67
C PHE A 168 1.40 -8.55 -8.15
N THR A 169 1.51 -8.32 -9.46
CA THR A 169 1.62 -6.95 -10.01
C THR A 169 0.41 -6.06 -9.71
N LEU A 170 -0.72 -6.64 -9.31
CA LEU A 170 -1.96 -5.94 -8.97
C LEU A 170 -2.16 -5.84 -7.45
N GLY A 171 -1.21 -6.31 -6.64
CA GLY A 171 -1.13 -6.12 -5.19
C GLY A 171 -2.27 -6.70 -4.35
N PRO A 172 -2.62 -7.99 -4.46
CA PRO A 172 -3.69 -8.61 -3.68
C PRO A 172 -3.25 -9.12 -2.29
N PHE A 173 -1.94 -9.12 -2.00
CA PHE A 173 -1.37 -9.71 -0.78
C PHE A 173 -1.24 -8.70 0.36
N GLU A 174 -1.27 -9.14 1.62
CA GLU A 174 -1.06 -8.26 2.79
C GLU A 174 0.20 -7.42 2.61
N LEU A 175 0.22 -6.25 3.24
CA LEU A 175 1.41 -5.40 3.22
C LEU A 175 1.75 -4.86 4.60
N ASN A 176 3.02 -4.57 4.76
CA ASN A 176 3.52 -3.77 5.86
C ASN A 176 3.56 -2.30 5.44
N ALA A 177 2.72 -1.46 6.07
CA ALA A 177 2.59 -0.05 5.69
C ALA A 177 3.87 0.77 5.95
N LEU A 178 4.66 0.40 6.97
CA LEU A 178 5.96 1.00 7.25
C LEU A 178 6.95 0.68 6.12
N GLU A 179 7.00 -0.58 5.69
CA GLU A 179 7.86 -1.01 4.58
C GLU A 179 7.46 -0.35 3.25
N LEU A 180 6.16 -0.28 2.95
CA LEU A 180 5.70 0.40 1.74
C LEU A 180 6.07 1.90 1.76
N SER A 181 5.98 2.54 2.92
CA SER A 181 6.48 3.92 3.09
C SER A 181 7.98 4.00 2.87
N ASN A 182 8.72 2.96 3.25
CA ASN A 182 10.18 2.90 3.13
C ASN A 182 10.63 2.65 1.69
N VAL A 183 9.83 1.95 0.87
CA VAL A 183 10.04 1.85 -0.59
C VAL A 183 10.09 3.25 -1.22
N ALA A 184 9.18 4.14 -0.82
CA ALA A 184 9.20 5.52 -1.30
C ALA A 184 10.48 6.25 -0.86
N ALA A 185 10.88 6.09 0.41
CA ALA A 185 12.12 6.67 0.90
C ALA A 185 13.33 6.15 0.11
N THR A 186 13.37 4.84 -0.20
CA THR A 186 14.41 4.19 -1.00
C THR A 186 14.53 4.80 -2.40
N LEU A 187 13.39 4.99 -3.10
CA LEU A 187 13.39 5.65 -4.40
C LEU A 187 13.84 7.12 -4.31
N ALA A 188 13.39 7.85 -3.28
CA ALA A 188 13.81 9.23 -3.03
C ALA A 188 15.29 9.36 -2.62
N SER A 189 15.86 8.30 -2.05
CA SER A 189 17.28 8.20 -1.68
C SER A 189 18.16 7.74 -2.86
N GLY A 190 17.64 7.74 -4.09
CA GLY A 190 18.41 7.31 -5.27
C GLY A 190 18.69 5.81 -5.27
N GLY A 191 17.77 5.00 -4.75
CA GLY A 191 17.89 3.54 -4.72
C GLY A 191 18.66 2.98 -3.53
N VAL A 192 19.02 3.82 -2.55
CA VAL A 192 19.59 3.38 -1.28
C VAL A 192 18.45 3.03 -0.33
N TRP A 193 18.37 1.76 0.06
CA TRP A 193 17.48 1.30 1.11
C TRP A 193 18.22 1.36 2.45
N CYS A 194 17.54 1.84 3.48
CA CYS A 194 18.00 1.74 4.85
C CYS A 194 16.88 1.12 5.69
N PRO A 195 17.22 0.35 6.74
CA PRO A 195 16.24 -0.06 7.75
C PRO A 195 15.54 1.17 8.33
N PRO A 196 14.19 1.17 8.41
CA PRO A 196 13.47 2.30 8.97
C PRO A 196 13.70 2.35 10.49
N ASN A 197 14.32 3.41 10.99
CA ASN A 197 14.72 3.51 12.39
C ASN A 197 13.91 4.59 13.14
N PRO A 198 13.14 4.23 14.20
CA PRO A 198 12.44 5.19 15.06
C PRO A 198 13.30 5.74 16.20
N ILE A 199 14.46 5.14 16.49
CA ILE A 199 15.34 5.54 17.59
C ILE A 199 16.27 6.67 17.13
N ASP A 200 16.21 7.82 17.80
CA ASP A 200 17.11 8.95 17.53
C ASP A 200 18.39 8.88 18.36
N LYS A 201 18.26 8.59 19.66
CA LYS A 201 19.37 8.50 20.61
C LYS A 201 18.98 7.57 21.77
N LEU A 202 19.94 6.79 22.26
CA LEU A 202 19.82 5.98 23.47
C LEU A 202 20.79 6.53 24.52
N VAL A 203 20.29 6.74 25.74
CA VAL A 203 21.06 7.25 26.87
C VAL A 203 20.81 6.33 28.05
N ASP A 204 21.86 5.92 28.75
CA ASP A 204 21.74 5.11 29.96
C ASP A 204 21.30 5.93 31.18
N ARG A 205 21.16 5.25 32.32
CA ARG A 205 20.75 5.87 33.59
C ARG A 205 21.75 6.90 34.12
N ASP A 206 23.01 6.80 33.70
CA ASP A 206 24.13 7.63 34.17
C ASP A 206 24.38 8.81 33.22
N GLY A 207 23.58 8.93 32.15
CA GLY A 207 23.66 10.00 31.17
C GLY A 207 24.61 9.73 30.00
N ASN A 208 25.20 8.52 29.91
CA ASN A 208 26.10 8.18 28.82
C ASN A 208 25.32 7.78 27.57
N GLU A 209 25.82 8.18 26.40
CA GLU A 209 25.26 7.72 25.13
C GLU A 209 25.57 6.24 24.92
N VAL A 210 24.53 5.46 24.60
CA VAL A 210 24.65 4.06 24.25
C VAL A 210 24.56 3.93 22.74
N ALA A 211 25.57 3.28 22.14
CA ALA A 211 25.57 3.01 20.71
C ALA A 211 24.42 2.07 20.34
N VAL A 212 23.64 2.46 19.33
CA VAL A 212 22.61 1.61 18.74
C VAL A 212 23.16 1.04 17.44
N ASN A 213 23.40 -0.26 17.41
CA ASN A 213 23.82 -0.95 16.20
C ASN A 213 22.61 -1.06 15.26
N ALA A 214 22.54 -0.17 14.27
CA ALA A 214 21.59 -0.27 13.18
C ALA A 214 22.22 -1.05 12.02
N GLU A 215 21.41 -1.86 11.34
CA GLU A 215 21.82 -2.48 10.08
C GLU A 215 22.17 -1.38 9.04
N PRO A 216 23.25 -1.58 8.25
CA PRO A 216 23.71 -0.58 7.29
C PRO A 216 22.69 -0.36 6.15
N CYS A 217 22.86 0.75 5.45
CA CYS A 217 22.11 1.02 4.22
C CYS A 217 22.74 0.30 3.02
N ASP A 218 21.91 -0.14 2.08
CA ASP A 218 22.31 -0.85 0.87
C ASP A 218 21.85 -0.12 -0.40
N GLN A 219 22.73 -0.04 -1.41
CA GLN A 219 22.34 0.39 -2.75
C GLN A 219 21.61 -0.76 -3.47
N VAL A 220 20.29 -0.82 -3.31
CA VAL A 220 19.49 -1.97 -3.77
C VAL A 220 19.11 -1.90 -5.24
N VAL A 221 19.08 -0.72 -5.85
CA VAL A 221 18.91 -0.51 -7.30
C VAL A 221 19.79 0.64 -7.76
N PRO A 222 20.23 0.71 -9.03
CA PRO A 222 21.01 1.84 -9.52
C PRO A 222 20.30 3.19 -9.35
N GLU A 223 21.05 4.25 -9.05
CA GLU A 223 20.49 5.60 -8.87
C GLU A 223 19.74 6.09 -10.12
N GLY A 224 20.23 5.76 -11.31
CA GLY A 224 19.54 6.04 -12.57
C GLY A 224 18.15 5.38 -12.65
N LEU A 225 18.02 4.13 -12.21
CA LEU A 225 16.74 3.41 -12.17
C LEU A 225 15.78 4.07 -11.18
N ALA A 226 16.24 4.31 -9.95
CA ALA A 226 15.42 4.94 -8.91
C ALA A 226 14.89 6.31 -9.34
N ASN A 227 15.76 7.16 -9.89
CA ASN A 227 15.41 8.49 -10.38
C ASN A 227 14.45 8.43 -11.58
N THR A 228 14.66 7.47 -12.49
CA THR A 228 13.80 7.25 -13.66
C THR A 228 12.40 6.80 -13.24
N LEU A 229 12.29 5.87 -12.31
CA LEU A 229 11.00 5.42 -11.77
C LEU A 229 10.29 6.54 -11.01
N ALA A 230 11.00 7.28 -10.16
CA ALA A 230 10.44 8.44 -9.45
C ALA A 230 9.94 9.51 -10.43
N ASN A 231 10.64 9.73 -11.55
CA ASN A 231 10.17 10.62 -12.61
C ASN A 231 8.93 10.07 -13.33
N ALA A 232 8.91 8.77 -13.65
CA ALA A 232 7.75 8.12 -14.27
C ALA A 232 6.47 8.22 -13.42
N LEU A 233 6.62 8.20 -12.09
CA LEU A 233 5.53 8.35 -11.12
C LEU A 233 5.06 9.80 -10.95
N SER A 234 5.79 10.80 -11.46
CA SER A 234 5.50 12.21 -11.19
C SER A 234 4.12 12.65 -11.69
N LYS A 235 3.63 12.08 -12.79
CA LYS A 235 2.30 12.41 -13.35
C LYS A 235 1.13 11.91 -12.48
N ASP A 236 1.33 10.88 -11.67
CA ASP A 236 0.29 10.37 -10.75
C ASP A 236 -0.10 11.41 -9.68
N SER A 237 0.86 12.25 -9.29
CA SER A 237 0.62 13.33 -8.32
C SER A 237 -0.18 14.52 -8.89
N GLN A 238 -0.28 14.64 -10.22
CA GLN A 238 -0.90 15.78 -10.89
C GLN A 238 -2.43 15.69 -10.86
N ALA A 239 -3.10 16.85 -10.81
CA ALA A 239 -4.54 16.96 -10.60
C ALA A 239 -5.40 16.17 -11.61
N GLY A 240 -4.90 15.92 -12.83
CA GLY A 240 -5.58 15.11 -13.85
C GLY A 240 -5.68 13.62 -13.51
N ALA A 241 -4.68 13.03 -12.85
CA ALA A 241 -4.69 11.63 -12.42
C ALA A 241 -5.63 11.43 -11.22
N ARG A 242 -5.57 12.34 -10.22
CA ARG A 242 -6.45 12.30 -9.03
C ARG A 242 -7.95 12.41 -9.36
N ARG A 243 -8.31 13.17 -10.40
CA ARG A 243 -9.71 13.39 -10.81
C ARG A 243 -10.38 12.18 -11.45
N ARG A 244 -9.60 11.20 -11.92
CA ARG A 244 -10.11 10.00 -12.61
C ARG A 244 -10.35 8.82 -11.68
N VAL A 245 -9.81 8.86 -10.46
CA VAL A 245 -9.86 7.77 -9.47
C VAL A 245 -10.96 7.98 -8.41
N LEU A 246 -11.38 9.22 -8.15
CA LEU A 246 -12.45 9.51 -7.19
C LEU A 246 -13.72 9.97 -7.91
N PRO A 247 -14.79 9.16 -8.01
CA PRO A 247 -16.07 9.67 -8.43
C PRO A 247 -16.54 10.71 -7.40
N ARG A 248 -16.85 11.93 -7.87
CA ARG A 248 -17.60 12.91 -7.08
C ARG A 248 -19.03 12.38 -6.87
N ARG A 249 -19.24 11.53 -5.88
CA ARG A 249 -20.58 11.31 -5.31
C ARG A 249 -20.65 12.02 -3.96
N ARG A 250 -21.65 12.89 -3.79
CA ARG A 250 -22.15 13.23 -2.45
C ARG A 250 -22.55 11.92 -1.79
N LEU A 251 -21.97 11.62 -0.64
CA LEU A 251 -22.40 10.52 0.22
C LEU A 251 -23.74 10.93 0.82
N GLU A 252 -24.83 10.48 0.22
CA GLU A 252 -26.12 10.36 0.90
C GLU A 252 -26.17 8.99 1.59
N PRO A 253 -26.70 8.89 2.83
CA PRO A 253 -26.63 7.68 3.63
C PRO A 253 -27.73 6.69 3.21
N ALA A 254 -27.64 6.07 2.03
CA ALA A 254 -28.54 4.98 1.62
C ALA A 254 -28.07 4.13 0.41
N ASP A 255 -26.76 4.04 0.08
CA ASP A 255 -26.33 3.26 -1.10
C ASP A 255 -25.12 2.35 -0.76
N VAL A 256 -25.36 1.38 0.14
CA VAL A 256 -24.47 0.24 0.38
C VAL A 256 -25.03 -0.96 -0.38
N ARG A 257 -24.82 -1.00 -1.70
CA ARG A 257 -24.87 -2.22 -2.53
C ARG A 257 -24.24 -1.91 -3.89
N GLN A 258 -22.92 -2.00 -3.95
CA GLN A 258 -22.25 -2.24 -5.22
C GLN A 258 -21.03 -3.14 -4.99
N ASP A 259 -21.19 -4.40 -5.39
CA ASP A 259 -20.20 -5.47 -5.35
C ASP A 259 -18.96 -5.14 -6.19
N ARG A 260 -17.92 -4.68 -5.50
CA ARG A 260 -16.51 -5.09 -5.65
C ARG A 260 -15.78 -4.50 -4.46
N HIS A 261 -15.26 -5.37 -3.61
CA HIS A 261 -14.63 -5.04 -2.34
C HIS A 261 -13.42 -4.09 -2.50
N HIS A 262 -13.66 -2.78 -2.48
CA HIS A 262 -12.64 -1.78 -2.17
C HIS A 262 -12.40 -1.77 -0.66
N ARG A 263 -11.74 -2.81 -0.14
CA ARG A 263 -11.44 -2.95 1.29
C ARG A 263 -10.17 -2.19 1.70
N SER A 264 -9.34 -1.73 0.76
CA SER A 264 -8.11 -0.96 1.01
C SER A 264 -7.83 0.06 -0.10
N ALA A 265 -7.35 1.25 0.28
CA ALA A 265 -6.98 2.34 -0.65
C ALA A 265 -5.69 3.06 -0.18
N PRO A 266 -4.51 2.42 -0.29
CA PRO A 266 -3.27 3.06 0.11
C PRO A 266 -2.86 4.16 -0.87
N VAL A 267 -2.15 5.15 -0.34
CA VAL A 267 -1.55 6.25 -1.11
C VAL A 267 -0.15 6.50 -0.56
N VAL A 268 0.84 6.57 -1.45
CA VAL A 268 2.22 6.89 -1.11
C VAL A 268 2.61 8.18 -1.83
N GLY A 269 3.11 9.16 -1.09
CA GLY A 269 3.48 10.46 -1.62
C GLY A 269 4.98 10.73 -1.53
N LEU A 270 5.61 11.05 -2.65
CA LEU A 270 6.98 11.55 -2.72
C LEU A 270 6.95 13.07 -2.85
N ARG A 271 7.46 13.81 -1.84
CA ARG A 271 7.76 15.24 -2.00
C ARG A 271 9.23 15.41 -2.37
N ARG A 272 9.53 16.09 -3.47
CA ARG A 272 10.91 16.51 -3.79
C ARG A 272 11.42 17.43 -2.69
N ILE A 273 12.39 16.97 -1.91
CA ILE A 273 13.23 17.83 -1.10
C ILE A 273 14.29 18.39 -2.06
N HIS A 274 14.14 19.64 -2.49
CA HIS A 274 15.15 20.30 -3.32
C HIS A 274 16.44 20.43 -2.49
N GLN A 275 17.49 19.70 -2.85
CA GLN A 275 18.85 20.09 -2.50
C GLN A 275 19.34 21.10 -3.55
N PRO A 276 19.73 22.32 -3.16
CA PRO A 276 20.29 23.26 -4.11
C PRO A 276 21.68 22.77 -4.54
N VAL A 277 21.80 22.37 -5.81
CA VAL A 277 23.10 22.22 -6.46
C VAL A 277 23.70 23.62 -6.59
N ARG A 278 24.65 23.97 -5.72
CA ARG A 278 25.43 25.22 -5.81
C ARG A 278 26.42 25.12 -6.97
N GLY A 279 25.97 25.47 -8.17
CA GLY A 279 26.84 25.87 -9.28
C GLY A 279 27.11 27.38 -9.19
N ARG A 280 28.37 27.76 -9.02
CA ARG A 280 28.85 29.15 -9.05
C ARG A 280 28.67 29.74 -10.46
N GLN A 281 28.04 30.91 -10.58
CA GLN A 281 28.53 32.02 -11.41
C GLN A 281 27.82 33.33 -11.04
N LEU A 282 28.61 34.40 -10.98
CA LEU A 282 28.25 35.73 -10.51
C LEU A 282 27.57 36.59 -11.59
N HIS A 283 26.69 37.47 -11.09
CA HIS A 283 26.39 38.85 -11.52
C HIS A 283 25.54 39.08 -12.79
N LEU A 284 24.32 39.60 -12.58
CA LEU A 284 24.04 41.03 -12.78
C LEU A 284 22.71 41.43 -12.10
N ARG A 285 22.76 42.54 -11.35
CA ARG A 285 21.62 43.21 -10.69
C ARG A 285 20.73 43.91 -11.73
N ARG A 286 19.41 43.90 -11.50
CA ARG A 286 18.61 45.15 -11.45
C ARG A 286 17.31 44.98 -10.67
N LEU A 287 17.01 46.02 -9.88
CA LEU A 287 15.92 46.19 -8.94
C LEU A 287 14.55 46.42 -9.60
N GLN A 288 13.46 46.12 -8.86
CA GLN A 288 12.37 47.02 -8.38
C GLN A 288 11.08 46.17 -8.10
N PHE A 289 10.59 46.05 -6.84
CA PHE A 289 9.55 46.90 -6.16
C PHE A 289 8.19 46.92 -6.91
N THR A 290 6.97 46.75 -6.38
CA THR A 290 6.33 46.66 -5.03
C THR A 290 4.83 46.28 -5.23
N VAL A 291 4.24 45.59 -4.23
CA VAL A 291 2.89 45.75 -3.63
C VAL A 291 1.60 45.87 -4.49
N GLY A 292 0.54 45.17 -4.07
CA GLY A 292 -0.83 45.71 -4.13
C GLY A 292 -1.96 44.70 -4.26
N SER A 293 -2.59 44.35 -3.14
CA SER A 293 -3.88 43.66 -3.04
C SER A 293 -5.05 44.47 -3.63
N VAL A 294 -6.20 43.82 -3.84
CA VAL A 294 -7.56 44.20 -3.37
C VAL A 294 -8.75 44.07 -4.38
N PHE A 295 -9.84 43.50 -3.84
CA PHE A 295 -11.31 43.56 -4.13
C PHE A 295 -12.02 42.77 -5.25
N LEU A 296 -13.02 41.99 -4.77
CA LEU A 296 -14.27 41.51 -5.40
C LEU A 296 -15.28 42.66 -5.60
N PRO A 297 -16.32 42.47 -6.45
CA PRO A 297 -17.66 42.22 -5.89
C PRO A 297 -18.53 41.17 -6.64
N ALA A 298 -19.62 40.79 -5.96
CA ALA A 298 -20.73 39.88 -6.33
C ALA A 298 -21.63 40.44 -7.47
N ALA A 299 -22.67 39.82 -8.04
CA ALA A 299 -23.61 38.75 -7.65
C ALA A 299 -24.42 38.29 -8.88
N ALA A 300 -25.17 37.17 -8.80
CA ALA A 300 -26.59 37.07 -9.17
C ALA A 300 -27.19 35.66 -8.92
N LEU A 301 -28.38 35.64 -8.31
CA LEU A 301 -29.23 34.50 -7.96
C LEU A 301 -29.90 33.82 -9.16
N ARG A 302 -30.33 32.55 -8.97
CA ARG A 302 -31.72 32.09 -9.28
C ARG A 302 -32.07 30.80 -8.53
N GLN A 303 -33.27 30.81 -7.94
CA GLN A 303 -33.97 29.71 -7.25
C GLN A 303 -34.68 28.76 -8.23
N TRP A 304 -35.06 27.58 -7.72
CA TRP A 304 -36.30 26.77 -7.86
C TRP A 304 -35.98 25.42 -7.14
N GLY A 305 -36.82 24.66 -6.44
CA GLY A 305 -38.24 24.60 -6.11
C GLY A 305 -38.43 23.28 -5.33
N SER A 306 -39.43 23.20 -4.46
CA SER A 306 -39.68 22.12 -3.49
C SER A 306 -40.23 20.82 -4.11
N LEU A 307 -40.04 19.66 -3.44
CA LEU A 307 -40.95 18.50 -3.53
C LEU A 307 -40.77 17.50 -2.36
N ARG A 308 -41.83 16.73 -2.14
CA ARG A 308 -42.34 16.16 -0.87
C ARG A 308 -41.61 14.92 -0.34
N ARG A 309 -41.71 14.72 0.98
CA ARG A 309 -41.49 13.46 1.71
C ARG A 309 -42.63 12.46 1.47
N GLN A 310 -42.30 11.19 1.32
CA GLN A 310 -43.17 10.06 1.70
C GLN A 310 -42.34 8.99 2.41
N ARG A 311 -42.85 8.54 3.57
CA ARG A 311 -42.41 7.37 4.34
C ARG A 311 -43.30 6.20 3.95
N THR A 312 -42.72 5.02 3.77
CA THR A 312 -43.31 3.72 4.12
C THR A 312 -42.20 2.68 4.26
N GLY A 313 -42.30 1.85 5.30
CA GLY A 313 -41.74 0.49 5.38
C GLY A 313 -42.80 -0.38 6.08
N PRO A 314 -42.54 -1.65 6.44
CA PRO A 314 -41.54 -2.61 5.96
C PRO A 314 -42.21 -3.88 5.39
N HIS A 315 -41.44 -4.79 4.78
CA HIS A 315 -41.81 -6.22 4.75
C HIS A 315 -40.58 -7.08 5.02
N VAL A 316 -40.69 -7.86 6.10
CA VAL A 316 -39.77 -8.89 6.57
C VAL A 316 -40.33 -10.24 6.11
N VAL A 317 -39.48 -11.12 5.59
CA VAL A 317 -39.68 -12.57 5.68
C VAL A 317 -38.33 -13.18 6.04
N TYR A 318 -38.15 -13.53 7.30
CA TYR A 318 -37.21 -14.56 7.74
C TYR A 318 -38.00 -15.61 8.52
N ARG A 319 -37.80 -16.86 8.13
CA ARG A 319 -38.23 -18.05 8.85
C ARG A 319 -37.30 -18.22 10.04
N ASP A 320 -37.88 -18.42 11.22
CA ASP A 320 -37.17 -18.67 12.47
C ASP A 320 -37.69 -20.00 13.03
N GLU A 321 -36.79 -20.91 13.40
CA GLU A 321 -37.07 -21.99 14.36
C GLU A 321 -35.89 -22.11 15.33
N ALA A 322 -36.14 -21.58 16.53
CA ALA A 322 -35.86 -22.09 17.87
C ALA A 322 -34.51 -22.76 18.18
N HIS A 323 -33.82 -22.27 19.23
CA HIS A 323 -33.75 -22.96 20.53
C HIS A 323 -33.14 -22.04 21.61
N ARG A 324 -33.90 -21.82 22.71
CA ARG A 324 -33.44 -21.24 23.99
C ARG A 324 -33.18 -22.37 24.99
N HIS A 325 -32.17 -22.20 25.84
CA HIS A 325 -32.06 -22.62 27.26
C HIS A 325 -30.59 -22.35 27.68
N GLN A 326 -30.18 -21.93 28.88
CA GLN A 326 -30.80 -21.38 30.08
C GLN A 326 -29.65 -20.76 30.92
N ILE A 327 -30.00 -19.85 31.81
CA ILE A 327 -29.12 -19.04 32.68
C ILE A 327 -28.60 -19.87 33.89
N ARG A 328 -27.34 -19.65 34.32
CA ARG A 328 -26.98 -19.62 35.76
C ARG A 328 -25.83 -18.64 36.07
N ARG A 329 -26.01 -17.93 37.18
CA ARG A 329 -25.13 -16.93 37.83
C ARG A 329 -24.13 -17.58 38.80
N GLY A 330 -23.10 -16.82 39.19
CA GLY A 330 -22.27 -16.98 40.40
C GLY A 330 -20.82 -16.67 40.07
N GLU A 331 -20.23 -15.51 40.37
CA GLU A 331 -19.84 -14.91 41.67
C GLU A 331 -18.30 -14.77 41.71
N THR A 332 -17.88 -13.50 41.82
CA THR A 332 -16.68 -12.89 42.45
C THR A 332 -15.38 -13.65 42.73
N ALA A 333 -14.27 -12.95 42.39
CA ALA A 333 -12.84 -13.24 42.58
C ALA A 333 -12.37 -13.40 44.06
N PRO A 334 -11.10 -13.81 44.28
CA PRO A 334 -10.08 -12.79 44.56
C PRO A 334 -8.69 -13.03 43.94
N VAL A 335 -7.88 -11.97 43.99
CA VAL A 335 -6.46 -11.80 43.59
C VAL A 335 -5.54 -12.24 44.73
N ASP A 336 -4.42 -12.93 44.46
CA ASP A 336 -3.09 -12.69 45.10
C ASP A 336 -1.94 -13.56 44.50
N PRO A 337 -0.63 -13.33 44.78
CA PRO A 337 0.35 -13.00 43.73
C PRO A 337 1.69 -13.74 43.87
N HIS A 338 2.10 -14.64 42.97
CA HIS A 338 3.49 -15.12 43.02
C HIS A 338 4.13 -15.33 41.65
N TYR A 339 5.20 -14.55 41.48
CA TYR A 339 6.23 -14.57 40.46
C TYR A 339 7.25 -15.65 40.83
N VAL A 340 7.50 -16.66 39.99
CA VAL A 340 8.74 -17.46 40.00
C VAL A 340 9.07 -17.92 38.57
N GLU A 341 10.29 -17.62 38.13
CA GLU A 341 10.91 -18.09 36.88
C GLU A 341 11.22 -19.59 36.89
N GLY A 342 11.12 -20.24 35.73
CA GLY A 342 11.73 -21.56 35.50
C GLY A 342 11.11 -22.32 34.33
N GLY A 343 11.77 -22.33 33.16
CA GLY A 343 11.47 -23.31 32.10
C GLY A 343 12.05 -24.69 32.43
N PRO A 344 12.18 -25.63 31.46
CA PRO A 344 11.32 -25.93 30.30
C PRO A 344 10.88 -27.42 30.30
N ALA A 345 9.66 -27.77 29.88
CA ALA A 345 9.36 -29.14 29.44
C ALA A 345 8.05 -29.28 28.66
N ARG A 346 8.17 -29.77 27.42
CA ARG A 346 7.39 -30.84 26.76
C ARG A 346 5.86 -30.89 26.95
N GLY A 347 5.15 -30.74 25.82
CA GLY A 347 4.32 -31.81 25.26
C GLY A 347 2.82 -31.87 25.55
N TYR A 348 2.03 -31.66 24.48
CA TYR A 348 0.64 -32.11 24.18
C TYR A 348 -0.56 -31.40 24.86
N PRO A 349 -1.81 -31.51 24.33
CA PRO A 349 -2.28 -31.44 22.93
C PRO A 349 -3.46 -30.44 22.74
N ALA A 350 -3.93 -30.38 21.50
CA ALA A 350 -5.05 -29.61 20.97
C ALA A 350 -6.38 -29.68 21.75
N TRP A 351 -7.09 -28.54 21.76
CA TRP A 351 -8.55 -28.42 21.65
C TRP A 351 -8.89 -27.14 20.87
#